data_AF-A0A6N7AFN5-F1
#
_entry.id   AF-A0A6N7AFN5-F1
#
_cell.length_a   1.000
_cell.length_b   1.000
_cell.length_c   1.000
_cell.angle_alpha   90.00
_cell.angle_beta   90.00
_cell.angle_gamma   90.00
#
_symmetry.space_group_name_H-M   'P 1'
#
loop_
_entity.id
_entity.type
_entity.pdbx_description
1 polymer ?
#
loop_
_entity_poly.entity_id
_entity_poly.type
_entity_poly.pdbx_seq_one_letter_code
_entity_poly.pdbx_strand_id
1 'polypeptide(L)'
;MSRGKKYKDRILKVLLETVGHSVFNEKVSVTKLRLILMEGEQFIHGACLINGRPAAVMFCPDIEMGLVAIAKSPFSDEMHYARITATVVTGKDAASLSHPLHRTRQ
;
A
#
# COMPACT_ATOMS: atom_id res chain seq x y z
N MET A 1 -18.63 -13.18 -17.36
CA MET A 1 -18.43 -11.73 -17.19
C MET A 1 -17.19 -11.52 -16.33
N SER A 2 -16.31 -10.57 -16.67
CA SER A 2 -15.15 -10.24 -15.82
C SER A 2 -15.66 -9.65 -14.50
N ARG A 3 -15.28 -10.23 -13.35
CA ARG A 3 -15.67 -9.73 -12.02
C ARG A 3 -14.87 -8.50 -11.56
N GLY A 4 -13.91 -8.03 -12.36
CA GLY A 4 -13.13 -6.85 -12.04
C GLY A 4 -12.77 -6.01 -13.26
N LYS A 5 -12.43 -4.74 -13.01
CA LYS A 5 -11.99 -3.76 -14.03
C LYS A 5 -10.58 -3.27 -13.72
N LYS A 6 -9.79 -3.03 -14.77
CA LYS A 6 -8.46 -2.40 -14.62
C LYS A 6 -8.62 -1.06 -13.91
N TYR A 7 -7.80 -0.85 -12.88
CA TYR A 7 -7.85 0.36 -12.06
C TYR A 7 -6.48 1.05 -12.06
N LYS A 8 -6.48 2.36 -11.86
CA LYS A 8 -5.26 3.17 -11.74
C LYS A 8 -5.45 4.14 -10.59
N ASP A 9 -4.52 4.13 -9.66
CA ASP A 9 -4.59 4.95 -8.47
C ASP A 9 -3.21 5.44 -8.09
N ARG A 10 -3.06 6.78 -8.09
CA ARG A 10 -1.80 7.42 -7.74
C ARG A 10 -1.56 7.39 -6.24
N ILE A 11 -2.62 7.45 -5.43
CA ILE A 11 -2.55 7.43 -3.97
C ILE A 11 -2.06 6.06 -3.53
N LEU A 12 -2.61 4.97 -4.08
CA LEU A 12 -2.13 3.63 -3.75
C LEU A 12 -0.67 3.42 -4.12
N LYS A 13 -0.17 4.03 -5.21
CA LYS A 13 1.26 3.97 -5.53
C LYS A 13 2.11 4.63 -4.45
N VAL A 14 1.77 5.87 -4.05
CA VAL A 14 2.49 6.60 -3.00
C VAL A 14 2.43 5.83 -1.68
N LEU A 15 1.27 5.28 -1.36
CA LEU A 15 1.08 4.49 -0.16
C LEU A 15 1.98 3.24 -0.15
N LEU A 16 2.09 2.53 -1.27
CA LEU A 16 2.98 1.37 -1.40
C LEU A 16 4.46 1.76 -1.27
N GLU A 17 4.84 2.95 -1.74
CA GLU A 17 6.19 3.50 -1.52
C GLU A 17 6.44 3.78 -0.03
N THR A 18 5.47 4.37 0.68
CA THR A 18 5.55 4.58 2.14
C THR A 18 5.65 3.26 2.91
N VAL A 19 4.83 2.27 2.56
CA VAL A 19 4.88 0.94 3.19
C VAL A 19 6.23 0.27 2.93
N GLY A 20 6.70 0.26 1.69
CA GLY A 20 8.00 -0.34 1.36
C GLY A 20 9.16 0.34 2.10
N HIS A 21 9.13 1.67 2.23
CA HIS A 21 10.11 2.39 3.04
C HIS A 21 10.05 1.97 4.51
N SER A 22 8.85 1.87 5.09
CA SER A 22 8.68 1.46 6.49
C SER A 22 9.09 0.01 6.75
N VAL A 23 8.90 -0.90 5.78
CA VAL A 23 9.24 -2.33 5.94
C VAL A 23 10.74 -2.57 5.81
N PHE A 24 11.40 -1.90 4.86
CA PHE A 24 12.81 -2.17 4.53
C PHE A 24 13.79 -1.09 5.03
N ASN A 25 13.28 0.01 5.59
CA ASN A 25 14.06 1.17 6.03
C ASN A 25 15.01 1.72 4.94
N GLU A 26 14.56 1.67 3.68
CA GLU A 26 15.31 2.15 2.51
C GLU A 26 14.40 2.95 1.57
N LYS A 27 14.98 3.76 0.69
CA LYS A 27 14.19 4.41 -0.37
C LYS A 27 13.70 3.33 -1.34
N VAL A 28 12.39 3.30 -1.59
CA VAL A 28 11.78 2.32 -2.49
C VAL A 28 11.18 2.96 -3.74
N SER A 29 11.10 2.19 -4.82
CA SER A 29 10.36 2.52 -6.02
C SER A 29 9.33 1.44 -6.31
N VAL A 30 8.08 1.87 -6.56
CA VAL A 30 7.01 0.98 -7.01
C VAL A 30 6.97 0.95 -8.55
N THR A 31 7.16 -0.24 -9.11
CA THR A 31 7.10 -0.47 -10.56
C THR A 31 6.11 -1.59 -10.89
N LYS A 32 5.74 -1.69 -12.17
CA LYS A 32 4.79 -2.70 -12.70
C LYS A 32 3.48 -2.81 -11.91
N LEU A 33 3.00 -1.71 -11.32
CA LEU A 33 1.72 -1.69 -10.61
C LEU A 33 0.57 -2.07 -11.56
N ARG A 34 -0.19 -3.09 -11.18
CA ARG A 34 -1.39 -3.57 -11.87
C ARG A 34 -2.49 -3.70 -10.83
N LEU A 35 -3.53 -2.89 -10.95
CA LEU A 35 -4.66 -2.88 -10.04
C LEU A 35 -5.93 -3.32 -10.77
N ILE A 36 -6.78 -4.01 -10.05
CA ILE A 36 -8.12 -4.43 -10.45
C ILE A 36 -9.08 -3.96 -9.36
N LEU A 37 -10.11 -3.22 -9.74
CA LEU A 37 -11.25 -2.94 -8.90
C LEU A 37 -12.24 -4.09 -9.04
N MET A 38 -12.57 -4.73 -7.92
CA MET A 38 -13.61 -5.74 -7.80
C MET A 38 -14.93 -5.02 -7.51
N GLU A 39 -15.69 -4.69 -8.56
CA GLU A 39 -16.85 -3.79 -8.44
C GLU A 39 -17.99 -4.36 -7.59
N GLY A 40 -18.15 -5.69 -7.55
CA GLY A 40 -19.19 -6.33 -6.73
C GLY A 40 -18.88 -6.29 -5.24
N GLU A 41 -17.60 -6.33 -4.90
CA GLU A 41 -17.09 -6.43 -3.53
C GLU A 41 -16.43 -5.13 -3.04
N GLN A 42 -16.38 -4.11 -3.89
CA GLN A 42 -15.87 -2.76 -3.60
C GLN A 42 -14.45 -2.70 -3.03
N PHE A 43 -13.59 -3.67 -3.38
CA PHE A 43 -12.16 -3.61 -3.02
C PHE A 43 -11.25 -3.57 -4.24
N ILE A 44 -10.09 -2.97 -4.05
CA ILE A 44 -9.01 -2.88 -5.02
C ILE A 44 -7.99 -3.95 -4.65
N HIS A 45 -7.62 -4.79 -5.62
CA HIS A 45 -6.54 -5.75 -5.47
C HIS A 45 -5.53 -5.58 -6.60
N GLY A 46 -4.27 -5.92 -6.35
CA GLY A 46 -3.29 -5.95 -7.41
C GLY A 46 -1.92 -6.46 -7.01
N ALA A 47 -1.00 -6.33 -7.95
CA ALA A 47 0.39 -6.70 -7.79
C ALA A 47 1.31 -5.58 -8.29
N CYS A 48 2.50 -5.51 -7.71
CA CYS A 48 3.57 -4.61 -8.12
C CYS A 48 4.94 -5.19 -7.77
N LEU A 49 5.99 -4.44 -8.12
CA LEU A 49 7.35 -4.67 -7.63
C LEU A 49 7.80 -3.48 -6.78
N ILE A 50 8.30 -3.75 -5.58
CA ILE A 50 8.91 -2.77 -4.67
C ILE A 50 10.42 -3.02 -4.65
N ASN A 51 11.21 -2.16 -5.29
CA ASN A 51 12.65 -2.39 -5.51
C ASN A 51 12.94 -3.79 -6.13
N GLY A 52 12.10 -4.22 -7.07
CA GLY A 52 12.21 -5.54 -7.71
C GLY A 52 11.63 -6.70 -6.91
N ARG A 53 11.21 -6.49 -5.66
CA ARG A 53 10.56 -7.51 -4.81
C ARG A 53 9.09 -7.63 -5.17
N PRO A 54 8.58 -8.85 -5.46
CA PRO A 54 7.15 -9.07 -5.67
C PRO A 54 6.31 -8.60 -4.48
N ALA A 55 5.26 -7.86 -4.76
CA ALA A 55 4.28 -7.45 -3.75
C ALA A 55 2.86 -7.60 -4.28
N ALA A 56 1.95 -7.96 -3.37
CA ALA A 56 0.52 -7.95 -3.59
C ALA A 56 -0.13 -6.92 -2.66
N VAL A 57 -1.17 -6.27 -3.15
CA VAL A 57 -1.94 -5.28 -2.39
C VAL A 57 -3.43 -5.63 -2.45
N MET A 58 -4.10 -5.40 -1.33
CA MET A 58 -5.56 -5.36 -1.21
C MET A 58 -5.92 -4.10 -0.42
N PHE A 59 -6.88 -3.33 -0.90
CA PHE A 59 -7.33 -2.10 -0.25
C PHE A 59 -8.84 -1.96 -0.40
N CYS A 60 -9.52 -1.70 0.70
CA CYS A 60 -10.97 -1.51 0.81
C CYS A 60 -11.22 -0.02 1.07
N PRO A 61 -11.60 0.77 0.04
CA PRO A 61 -11.76 2.22 0.18
C PRO A 61 -12.86 2.65 1.14
N ASP A 62 -13.89 1.82 1.30
CA ASP A 62 -15.04 2.04 2.18
C ASP A 62 -14.68 2.08 3.66
N ILE A 63 -13.68 1.29 4.06
CA ILE A 63 -13.17 1.22 5.44
C ILE A 63 -11.74 1.79 5.57
N GLU A 64 -11.23 2.41 4.50
CA GLU A 64 -9.91 3.04 4.43
C GLU A 64 -8.75 2.14 4.88
N MET A 65 -8.88 0.83 4.71
CA MET A 65 -7.90 -0.16 5.19
C MET A 65 -7.44 -1.09 4.09
N GLY A 66 -6.26 -1.65 4.27
CA GLY A 66 -5.70 -2.62 3.33
C GLY A 66 -4.61 -3.48 3.93
N LEU A 67 -4.06 -4.33 3.07
CA LEU A 67 -2.97 -5.22 3.36
C LEU A 67 -1.99 -5.22 2.18
N VAL A 68 -0.71 -5.16 2.50
CA VAL A 68 0.38 -5.41 1.55
C VAL A 68 1.11 -6.66 2.00
N ALA A 69 1.36 -7.57 1.07
CA ALA A 69 2.29 -8.67 1.25
C ALA A 69 3.50 -8.42 0.34
N ILE A 70 4.71 -8.42 0.88
CA ILE A 70 5.95 -8.11 0.14
C ILE A 70 6.97 -9.21 0.38
N ALA A 71 7.53 -9.79 -0.68
CA ALA A 71 8.64 -10.71 -0.55
C ALA A 71 9.86 -9.98 0.02
N LYS A 72 10.55 -10.58 1.00
CA LYS A 72 11.77 -9.99 1.60
C LYS A 72 12.89 -9.81 0.59
N SER A 73 13.05 -10.82 -0.28
CA SER A 73 13.96 -10.79 -1.42
C SER A 73 13.34 -11.53 -2.60
N PRO A 74 13.80 -11.30 -3.84
CA PRO A 74 13.31 -12.02 -5.02
C PRO A 74 13.52 -13.53 -4.99
N PHE A 75 14.39 -14.04 -4.11
CA PHE A 75 14.79 -15.44 -4.03
C PHE A 75 14.44 -16.08 -2.69
N SER A 76 13.56 -15.45 -1.92
CA SER A 76 13.11 -15.91 -0.60
C SER A 76 11.64 -16.27 -0.63
N ASP A 77 11.27 -17.27 0.16
CA ASP A 77 9.90 -17.64 0.52
C ASP A 77 9.35 -16.79 1.69
N GLU A 78 10.17 -15.93 2.29
CA GLU A 78 9.77 -15.05 3.39
C GLU A 78 8.99 -13.84 2.87
N MET A 79 7.81 -13.64 3.46
CA MET A 79 6.89 -12.55 3.14
C MET A 79 6.69 -11.64 4.36
N HIS A 80 6.85 -10.35 4.16
CA HIS A 80 6.44 -9.32 5.11
C HIS A 80 5.01 -8.88 4.82
N TYR A 81 4.22 -8.74 5.89
CA TYR A 81 2.85 -8.26 5.80
C TYR A 81 2.73 -6.92 6.51
N ALA A 82 2.12 -5.94 5.85
CA ALA A 82 1.86 -4.62 6.42
C ALA A 82 0.37 -4.30 6.29
N ARG A 83 -0.27 -4.02 7.43
CA ARG A 83 -1.62 -3.44 7.44
C ARG A 83 -1.53 -1.97 7.10
N ILE A 84 -2.40 -1.54 6.19
CA ILE A 84 -2.57 -0.16 5.80
C ILE A 84 -3.83 0.38 6.47
N THR A 85 -3.72 1.58 7.04
CA THR A 85 -4.87 2.42 7.34
C THR A 85 -4.57 3.78 6.71
N ALA A 86 -5.41 4.20 5.78
CA ALA A 86 -5.34 5.51 5.16
C ALA A 86 -6.33 6.44 5.89
N THR A 87 -6.00 7.72 5.99
CA THR A 87 -6.93 8.74 6.46
C THR A 87 -6.73 9.95 5.58
N VAL A 88 -7.81 10.46 4.98
CA VAL A 88 -7.73 11.68 4.17
C VAL A 88 -7.62 12.87 5.12
N VAL A 89 -6.53 13.63 5.01
CA VAL A 89 -6.31 14.84 5.81
C VAL A 89 -6.55 16.05 4.92
N THR A 90 -7.61 16.82 5.18
CA THR A 90 -7.97 18.01 4.40
C THR A 90 -7.66 19.29 5.19
N GLY A 91 -6.66 20.08 4.78
CA GLY A 91 -6.44 21.48 5.23
C GLY A 91 -6.15 21.69 6.73
N LYS A 92 -5.26 22.66 7.06
CA LYS A 92 -4.68 22.97 8.40
C LYS A 92 -3.98 21.80 9.14
N ASP A 93 -4.52 20.60 9.14
CA ASP A 93 -3.98 19.40 9.81
C ASP A 93 -2.87 18.69 9.02
N ALA A 94 -2.72 18.98 7.73
CA ALA A 94 -1.58 18.48 6.95
C ALA A 94 -0.23 19.05 7.44
N ALA A 95 -0.24 20.24 8.05
CA ALA A 95 0.95 20.87 8.59
C ALA A 95 1.44 20.21 9.89
N SER A 96 0.53 19.66 10.71
CA SER A 96 0.85 19.07 12.02
C SER A 96 1.38 17.62 11.94
N LEU A 97 1.13 16.92 10.83
CA LEU A 97 1.63 15.55 10.59
C LEU A 97 3.05 15.47 10.02
N SER A 98 3.69 16.61 9.78
CA SER A 98 5.10 16.70 9.36
C SER A 98 6.10 16.46 10.50
N HIS A 99 5.63 16.26 11.73
CA HIS A 99 6.44 15.86 12.88
C HIS A 99 6.29 14.34 13.13
N PRO A 100 7.40 13.60 13.34
CA PRO A 100 7.33 12.15 13.51
C PRO A 100 6.49 11.81 14.73
N LEU A 101 5.44 11.02 14.52
CA LEU A 101 4.63 10.43 15.58
C LEU A 101 5.46 9.42 16.38
N HIS A 102 6.30 9.91 17.29
CA HIS A 102 6.71 9.15 18.46
C HIS A 102 5.54 9.13 19.44
N ARG A 103 4.66 8.12 19.32
CA ARG A 103 3.82 7.68 20.43
C ARG A 103 3.88 6.17 20.56
N THR A 104 5.00 5.70 21.07
CA THR A 104 5.03 4.53 21.93
C THR A 104 4.32 4.92 23.24
N ARG A 105 3.13 4.38 23.48
CA ARG A 105 2.59 4.33 24.85
C ARG A 105 3.15 3.08 25.50
N GLN A 106 4.00 3.27 26.51
CA GLN A 106 4.21 2.31 27.58
C GLN A 106 2.97 2.31 28.50
#